data_AF-A0A914Z2W2-F1
#
_entry.id   AF-A0A914Z2W2-F1
#
_cell.length_a   1.000
_cell.length_b   1.000
_cell.length_c   1.000
_cell.angle_alpha   90.00
_cell.angle_beta   90.00
_cell.angle_gamma   90.00
#
_symmetry.space_group_name_H-M   'P 1'
#
loop_
_entity.id
_entity.type
_entity.pdbx_description
1 polymer ?
#
loop_
_entity_poly.entity_id
_entity_poly.type
_entity_poly.pdbx_seq_one_letter_code
_entity_poly.pdbx_strand_id
1 'polypeptide(L)'
;MAEVNTNEMPKLDENVQSELTKQHALNHVDTVEKNKLPTKEDVEVERQHVQLKQGIENFRPNTLRQVSTDEKIILPTPADIAKEKAPQLAANFDKNDLKSVETVFKSGLPTPDEYAREKVKALASNFDHSELKHVEPQVKTNVAVIEEQ
;
A
#
# COMPACT_ATOMS: atom_id res chain seq x y z
N MET A 1 73.75 -40.05 39.92
CA MET A 1 72.85 -40.57 38.87
C MET A 1 72.49 -41.98 39.30
N ALA A 2 71.23 -42.27 39.56
CA ALA A 2 70.82 -43.62 39.95
C ALA A 2 70.92 -44.54 38.73
N GLU A 3 71.68 -45.63 38.85
CA GLU A 3 71.78 -46.67 37.84
C GLU A 3 70.42 -47.37 37.74
N VAL A 4 69.72 -47.18 36.62
CA VAL A 4 68.49 -47.91 36.34
C VAL A 4 68.88 -49.35 36.03
N ASN A 5 68.56 -50.27 36.95
CA ASN A 5 68.71 -51.70 36.75
C ASN A 5 67.68 -52.17 35.69
N THR A 6 68.18 -52.43 34.48
CA THR A 6 67.37 -52.78 33.31
C THR A 6 66.78 -54.20 33.36
N ASN A 7 67.12 -55.01 34.37
CA ASN A 7 66.68 -56.42 34.46
C ASN A 7 65.28 -56.64 35.03
N GLU A 8 64.65 -55.62 35.63
CA GLU A 8 63.31 -55.73 36.24
C GLU A 8 62.17 -55.13 35.37
N MET A 9 62.48 -54.67 34.16
CA MET A 9 61.44 -54.23 33.24
C MET A 9 60.67 -55.46 32.71
N PRO A 10 59.32 -55.42 32.66
CA PRO A 10 58.55 -56.50 32.09
C PRO A 10 59.02 -56.76 30.64
N LYS A 11 59.60 -57.95 30.43
CA LYS A 11 60.10 -58.38 29.12
C LYS A 11 58.90 -58.77 28.28
N LEU A 12 58.83 -58.25 27.05
CA LEU A 12 57.84 -58.72 26.08
C LEU A 12 58.02 -60.23 25.86
N ASP A 13 56.93 -60.95 25.69
CA ASP A 13 56.97 -62.36 25.32
C ASP A 13 57.79 -62.54 24.02
N GLU A 14 58.63 -63.57 23.97
CA GLU A 14 59.58 -63.83 22.88
C GLU A 14 58.88 -63.88 21.51
N ASN A 15 57.65 -64.40 21.48
CA ASN A 15 56.85 -64.45 20.26
C ASN A 15 56.47 -63.05 19.76
N VAL A 16 56.09 -62.14 20.66
CA VAL A 16 55.74 -60.75 20.34
C VAL A 16 56.97 -59.97 19.89
N GLN A 17 58.13 -60.21 20.53
CA GLN A 17 59.40 -59.64 20.08
C GLN A 17 59.76 -60.09 18.66
N SER A 18 59.54 -61.38 18.37
CA SER A 18 59.81 -61.93 17.04
C SER A 18 58.86 -61.38 15.97
N GLU A 19 57.57 -61.25 16.27
CA GLU A 19 56.59 -60.69 15.33
C GLU A 19 56.83 -59.20 15.10
N LEU A 20 57.19 -58.43 16.12
CA LEU A 20 57.46 -56.99 15.96
C LEU A 20 58.71 -56.69 15.13
N THR A 21 59.70 -57.59 15.16
CA THR A 21 60.97 -57.44 14.42
C THR A 21 60.93 -58.03 13.02
N LYS A 22 59.89 -58.80 12.68
CA LYS A 22 59.66 -59.30 11.31
C LYS A 22 59.31 -58.15 10.37
N GLN A 23 59.79 -58.25 9.14
CA GLN A 23 59.44 -57.33 8.07
C GLN A 23 57.99 -57.58 7.63
N HIS A 24 57.08 -56.71 8.04
CA HIS A 24 55.68 -56.77 7.61
C HIS A 24 55.52 -56.10 6.26
N ALA A 25 54.96 -56.83 5.29
CA ALA A 25 54.50 -56.26 4.04
C ALA A 25 53.14 -55.59 4.28
N LEU A 26 53.17 -54.37 4.82
CA LEU A 26 51.96 -53.55 4.91
C LEU A 26 51.57 -53.09 3.50
N ASN A 27 50.28 -53.09 3.21
CA ASN A 27 49.78 -52.51 1.98
C ASN A 27 50.20 -51.04 1.93
N HIS A 28 50.80 -50.64 0.82
CA HIS A 28 51.11 -49.23 0.58
C HIS A 28 49.79 -48.45 0.57
N VAL A 29 49.71 -47.41 1.39
CA VAL A 29 48.60 -46.47 1.41
C VAL A 29 49.14 -45.10 1.04
N ASP A 30 48.70 -44.58 -0.09
CA ASP A 30 48.99 -43.20 -0.49
C ASP A 30 48.30 -42.23 0.47
N THR A 31 49.07 -41.54 1.30
CA THR A 31 48.55 -40.48 2.16
C THR A 31 48.51 -39.16 1.40
N VAL A 32 47.31 -38.67 1.08
CA VAL A 32 47.11 -37.35 0.45
C VAL A 32 46.86 -36.30 1.54
N GLU A 33 47.81 -35.38 1.73
CA GLU A 33 47.62 -34.20 2.56
C GLU A 33 46.62 -33.24 1.88
N LYS A 34 45.44 -33.06 2.46
CA LYS A 34 44.41 -32.16 1.93
C LYS A 34 44.68 -30.71 2.37
N ASN A 35 45.73 -30.10 1.83
CA ASN A 35 45.95 -28.65 1.95
C ASN A 35 45.13 -27.92 0.89
N LYS A 36 43.81 -27.85 1.09
CA LYS A 36 42.96 -26.98 0.28
C LYS A 36 43.22 -25.54 0.70
N LEU A 37 43.87 -24.79 -0.17
CA LEU A 37 43.96 -23.34 -0.03
C LEU A 37 42.54 -22.75 -0.12
N PRO A 38 42.26 -21.65 0.60
CA PRO A 38 41.05 -20.88 0.39
C PRO A 38 40.88 -20.56 -1.09
N THR A 39 39.66 -20.71 -1.59
CA THR A 39 39.31 -20.29 -2.95
C THR A 39 39.31 -18.77 -3.05
N LYS A 40 39.30 -18.24 -4.28
CA LYS A 40 39.19 -16.79 -4.50
C LYS A 40 37.87 -16.26 -3.91
N GLU A 41 36.82 -17.07 -4.01
CA GLU A 41 35.50 -16.79 -3.49
C GLU A 41 35.52 -16.69 -1.95
N ASP A 42 36.21 -17.61 -1.26
CA ASP A 42 36.34 -17.58 0.20
C ASP A 42 37.01 -16.28 0.69
N VAL A 43 38.06 -15.84 -0.02
CA VAL A 43 38.78 -14.59 0.31
C VAL A 43 37.90 -13.37 0.05
N GLU A 44 37.16 -13.35 -1.05
CA GLU A 44 36.29 -12.23 -1.39
C GLU A 44 35.13 -12.09 -0.41
N VAL A 45 34.53 -13.21 0.03
CA VAL A 45 33.48 -13.21 1.06
C VAL A 45 34.03 -12.68 2.38
N GLU A 46 35.20 -13.15 2.83
CA GLU A 46 35.80 -12.65 4.07
C GLU A 46 36.13 -11.16 3.97
N ARG A 47 36.65 -10.71 2.82
CA ARG A 47 36.93 -9.28 2.57
C ARG A 47 35.67 -8.43 2.71
N GLN A 48 34.56 -8.86 2.10
CA GLN A 48 33.26 -8.17 2.19
C GLN A 48 32.75 -8.13 3.64
N HIS A 49 32.85 -9.25 4.36
CA HIS A 49 32.43 -9.35 5.75
C HIS A 49 33.25 -8.45 6.67
N VAL A 50 34.58 -8.42 6.52
CA VAL A 50 35.48 -7.51 7.25
C VAL A 50 35.15 -6.06 6.95
N GLN A 51 34.96 -5.71 5.67
CA GLN A 51 34.62 -4.36 5.26
C GLN A 51 33.27 -3.89 5.86
N LEU A 52 32.27 -4.78 5.89
CA LEU A 52 30.97 -4.49 6.51
C LEU A 52 31.12 -4.24 8.02
N LYS A 53 31.82 -5.14 8.73
CA LYS A 53 32.05 -5.01 10.17
C LYS A 53 32.75 -3.70 10.51
N GLN A 54 33.83 -3.36 9.78
CA GLN A 54 34.55 -2.11 9.96
C GLN A 54 33.69 -0.89 9.63
N GLY A 55 32.85 -0.98 8.59
CA GLY A 55 31.90 0.08 8.23
C GLY A 55 30.90 0.37 9.34
N ILE A 56 30.40 -0.68 10.01
CA ILE A 56 29.48 -0.57 11.15
C ILE A 56 30.20 -0.05 12.39
N GLU A 57 31.38 -0.58 12.73
CA GLU A 57 32.16 -0.17 13.90
C GLU A 57 32.56 1.31 13.84
N ASN A 58 32.95 1.78 12.66
CA ASN A 58 33.34 3.17 12.44
C ASN A 58 32.15 4.07 12.02
N PHE A 59 30.94 3.53 12.00
CA PHE A 59 29.77 4.28 11.59
C PHE A 59 29.51 5.42 12.58
N ARG A 60 29.38 6.65 12.05
CA ARG A 60 29.09 7.84 12.85
C ARG A 60 27.59 8.16 12.73
N PRO A 61 26.77 7.96 13.78
CA PRO A 61 25.33 8.23 13.70
C PRO A 61 24.99 9.66 13.27
N ASN A 62 25.87 10.62 13.59
CA ASN A 62 25.72 12.03 13.24
C ASN A 62 25.80 12.32 11.73
N THR A 63 26.23 11.36 10.90
CA THR A 63 26.19 11.49 9.44
C THR A 63 24.83 11.10 8.85
N LEU A 64 23.93 10.52 9.65
CA LEU A 64 22.56 10.30 9.23
C LEU A 64 21.84 11.63 9.07
N ARG A 65 20.96 11.71 8.08
CA ARG A 65 20.03 12.83 7.99
C ARG A 65 19.15 12.82 9.23
N GLN A 66 19.24 13.88 10.02
CA GLN A 66 18.33 14.08 11.15
C GLN A 66 16.93 14.33 10.61
N VAL A 67 15.97 13.58 11.12
CA VAL A 67 14.55 13.78 10.84
C VAL A 67 13.90 14.17 12.16
N SER A 68 13.21 15.31 12.19
CA SER A 68 12.38 15.69 13.33
C SER A 68 11.21 14.71 13.40
N THR A 69 11.14 13.92 14.46
CA THR A 69 9.99 13.07 14.75
C THR A 69 9.07 13.81 15.70
N ASP A 70 7.97 14.33 15.18
CA ASP A 70 6.91 14.91 16.00
C ASP A 70 5.95 13.79 16.43
N GLU A 71 5.97 13.43 17.71
CA GLU A 71 4.96 12.55 18.29
C GLU A 71 3.63 13.31 18.40
N LYS A 72 2.74 13.12 17.43
CA LYS A 72 1.39 13.70 17.48
C LYS A 72 0.50 12.90 18.44
N ILE A 73 0.63 13.15 19.74
CA ILE A 73 -0.35 12.74 20.75
C ILE A 73 -1.53 13.71 20.71
N ILE A 74 -2.20 13.82 19.56
CA ILE A 74 -3.45 14.55 19.44
C ILE A 74 -4.60 13.56 19.49
N LEU A 75 -5.64 13.88 20.26
CA LEU A 75 -6.87 13.12 20.22
C LEU A 75 -7.44 13.18 18.79
N PRO A 76 -8.04 12.10 18.28
CA PRO A 76 -8.73 12.12 16.99
C PRO A 76 -9.73 13.27 16.95
N THR A 77 -9.75 14.02 15.85
CA THR A 77 -10.74 15.09 15.68
C THR A 77 -12.13 14.47 15.43
N PRO A 78 -13.22 15.22 15.66
CA PRO A 78 -14.55 14.76 15.29
C PRO A 78 -14.68 14.37 13.80
N ALA A 79 -13.91 15.02 12.92
CA ALA A 79 -13.86 14.69 11.50
C ALA A 79 -13.22 13.32 11.24
N ASP A 80 -12.15 12.98 11.97
CA ASP A 80 -11.48 11.67 11.88
C ASP A 80 -12.44 10.56 12.33
N ILE A 81 -13.15 10.79 13.44
CA ILE A 81 -14.15 9.85 13.96
C ILE A 81 -15.30 9.67 12.96
N ALA A 82 -15.83 10.77 12.41
CA ALA A 82 -16.91 10.71 11.44
C ALA A 82 -16.51 9.94 10.17
N LYS A 83 -15.27 10.15 9.69
CA LYS A 83 -14.71 9.44 8.55
C LYS A 83 -14.60 7.94 8.81
N GLU A 84 -14.17 7.53 10.01
CA GLU A 84 -14.09 6.12 10.39
C GLU A 84 -15.47 5.47 10.57
N LYS A 85 -16.47 6.24 11.05
CA LYS A 85 -17.83 5.76 11.26
C LYS A 85 -18.65 5.62 9.97
N ALA A 86 -18.34 6.38 8.93
CA ALA A 86 -19.05 6.34 7.65
C ALA A 86 -19.21 4.92 7.04
N PRO A 87 -18.15 4.09 6.90
CA PRO A 87 -18.32 2.73 6.36
C PRO A 87 -19.16 1.82 7.26
N GLN A 88 -19.08 1.99 8.59
CA GLN A 88 -19.89 1.20 9.54
C GLN A 88 -21.38 1.56 9.43
N LEU A 89 -21.68 2.85 9.27
CA LEU A 89 -23.06 3.33 9.07
C LEU A 89 -23.62 2.86 7.73
N ALA A 90 -22.82 2.91 6.66
CA ALA A 90 -23.23 2.41 5.35
C ALA A 90 -23.48 0.89 5.36
N ALA A 91 -22.64 0.12 6.06
CA ALA A 91 -22.81 -1.33 6.16
C ALA A 91 -24.07 -1.73 6.96
N ASN A 92 -24.45 -0.94 7.96
CA ASN A 92 -25.59 -1.22 8.84
C ASN A 92 -26.86 -0.44 8.45
N PHE A 93 -26.89 0.19 7.26
CA PHE A 93 -28.03 0.98 6.81
C PHE A 93 -29.23 0.07 6.47
N ASP A 94 -30.38 0.30 7.12
CA ASP A 94 -31.62 -0.42 6.80
C ASP A 94 -32.28 0.18 5.56
N LYS A 95 -32.47 -0.64 4.53
CA LYS A 95 -33.15 -0.23 3.30
C LYS A 95 -34.62 0.15 3.53
N ASN A 96 -35.25 -0.36 4.59
CA ASN A 96 -36.62 -0.03 4.94
C ASN A 96 -36.78 1.40 5.46
N ASP A 97 -35.69 2.03 5.91
CA ASP A 97 -35.68 3.45 6.29
C ASP A 97 -35.78 4.38 5.07
N LEU A 98 -35.60 3.83 3.86
CA LEU A 98 -35.75 4.59 2.63
C LEU A 98 -37.24 4.81 2.33
N LYS A 99 -37.65 6.08 2.31
CA LYS A 99 -39.00 6.45 1.91
C LYS A 99 -39.25 6.03 0.46
N SER A 100 -40.34 5.30 0.23
CA SER A 100 -40.78 4.96 -1.12
C SER A 100 -41.10 6.23 -1.90
N VAL A 101 -40.54 6.33 -3.10
CA VAL A 101 -40.84 7.41 -4.04
C VAL A 101 -41.25 6.78 -5.36
N GLU A 102 -42.41 7.19 -5.87
CA GLU A 102 -42.87 6.79 -7.19
C GLU A 102 -42.09 7.58 -8.25
N THR A 103 -41.27 6.87 -9.04
CA THR A 103 -40.49 7.49 -10.10
C THR A 103 -41.34 7.64 -11.36
N VAL A 104 -41.71 8.88 -11.72
CA VAL A 104 -42.41 9.17 -12.97
C VAL A 104 -41.41 9.15 -14.13
N PHE A 105 -41.40 8.07 -14.91
CA PHE A 105 -40.58 7.93 -16.11
C PHE A 105 -41.38 8.44 -17.33
N LYS A 106 -41.03 9.64 -17.83
CA LYS A 106 -41.57 10.15 -19.10
C LYS A 106 -40.85 9.45 -20.26
N SER A 107 -41.31 8.26 -20.61
CA SER A 107 -40.72 7.38 -21.64
C SER A 107 -41.24 7.60 -23.06
N GLY A 108 -42.25 8.44 -23.24
CA GLY A 108 -42.89 8.63 -24.53
C GLY A 108 -42.24 9.76 -25.34
N LEU A 109 -42.17 9.55 -26.67
CA LEU A 109 -42.13 10.68 -27.60
C LEU A 109 -43.31 11.62 -27.28
N PRO A 110 -43.14 12.95 -27.37
CA PRO A 110 -44.23 13.89 -27.21
C PRO A 110 -45.43 13.47 -28.06
N THR A 111 -46.64 13.54 -27.49
CA THR A 111 -47.84 13.29 -28.28
C THR A 111 -47.93 14.30 -29.43
N PRO A 112 -48.57 13.95 -30.57
CA PRO A 112 -48.74 14.88 -31.68
C PRO A 112 -49.33 16.24 -31.27
N ASP A 113 -50.24 16.23 -30.29
CA ASP A 113 -50.86 17.43 -29.71
C ASP A 113 -49.86 18.26 -28.89
N GLU A 114 -49.03 17.63 -28.07
CA GLU A 114 -47.98 18.32 -27.30
C GLU A 114 -46.95 18.97 -28.24
N TYR A 115 -46.54 18.25 -29.28
CA TYR A 115 -45.64 18.76 -30.30
C TYR A 115 -46.26 19.94 -31.08
N ALA A 116 -47.53 19.81 -31.46
CA ALA A 116 -48.24 20.88 -32.15
C ALA A 116 -48.37 22.13 -31.26
N ARG A 117 -48.72 21.96 -29.98
CA ARG A 117 -48.80 23.06 -29.01
C ARG A 117 -47.46 23.78 -28.84
N GLU A 118 -46.37 23.03 -28.73
CA GLU A 118 -45.03 23.60 -28.61
C GLU A 118 -44.63 24.39 -29.86
N LYS A 119 -44.91 23.86 -31.05
CA LYS A 119 -44.66 24.54 -32.33
C LYS A 119 -45.46 25.83 -32.46
N VAL A 120 -46.74 25.82 -32.10
CA VAL A 120 -47.59 27.04 -32.10
C VAL A 120 -47.06 28.06 -31.11
N LYS A 121 -46.65 27.63 -29.90
CA LYS A 121 -46.07 28.52 -28.89
C LYS A 121 -44.79 29.21 -29.38
N ALA A 122 -43.91 28.46 -30.07
CA ALA A 122 -42.70 29.02 -30.66
C ALA A 122 -43.00 30.02 -31.79
N LEU A 123 -43.99 29.73 -32.65
CA LEU A 123 -44.43 30.65 -33.71
C LEU A 123 -45.03 31.93 -33.13
N ALA A 124 -45.87 31.82 -32.10
CA ALA A 124 -46.48 32.97 -31.43
C ALA A 124 -45.41 33.86 -30.76
N SER A 125 -44.36 33.28 -30.19
CA SER A 125 -43.27 34.05 -29.57
C SER A 125 -42.46 34.86 -30.59
N ASN A 126 -42.40 34.40 -31.84
CA ASN A 126 -41.63 35.04 -32.92
C ASN A 126 -42.53 35.77 -33.92
N PHE A 127 -43.76 36.08 -33.52
CA PHE A 127 -44.73 36.72 -34.39
C PHE A 127 -44.35 38.18 -34.68
N ASP A 128 -44.33 38.56 -35.96
CA ASP A 128 -44.03 39.94 -36.36
C ASP A 128 -45.26 40.84 -36.17
N HIS A 129 -45.09 41.89 -35.36
CA HIS A 129 -46.13 42.86 -35.07
C HIS A 129 -46.17 44.05 -36.04
N SER A 130 -45.23 44.14 -37.00
CA SER A 130 -45.10 45.27 -37.92
C SER A 130 -46.37 45.53 -38.76
N GLU A 131 -47.08 44.46 -39.14
CA GLU A 131 -48.31 44.51 -39.94
C GLU A 131 -49.60 44.64 -39.10
N LEU A 132 -49.49 44.73 -37.77
CA LEU A 132 -50.66 44.91 -36.92
C LEU A 132 -51.14 46.37 -36.96
N LYS A 133 -52.44 46.55 -37.19
CA LYS A 133 -53.07 47.88 -37.12
C LYS A 133 -53.03 48.37 -35.68
N HIS A 134 -52.34 49.48 -35.43
CA HIS A 134 -52.36 50.14 -34.13
C HIS A 134 -53.74 50.74 -33.85
N VAL A 135 -54.32 50.44 -32.68
CA VAL A 135 -55.53 51.07 -32.17
C VAL A 135 -55.20 51.65 -30.81
N GLU A 136 -55.35 52.96 -30.64
CA GLU A 136 -55.16 53.60 -29.34
C GLU A 136 -56.33 53.26 -28.39
N PRO A 137 -56.06 52.63 -27.23
CA PRO A 137 -57.11 52.29 -26.29
C PRO A 137 -57.72 53.56 -25.67
N GLN A 138 -59.03 53.75 -25.85
CA GLN A 138 -59.80 54.82 -25.23
C GLN A 138 -60.22 54.38 -23.82
N VAL A 139 -59.46 54.78 -22.79
CA VAL A 139 -59.82 54.52 -21.39
C VAL A 139 -60.86 55.55 -20.94
N LYS A 140 -62.11 55.13 -20.77
CA LYS A 140 -63.17 55.99 -20.23
C LYS A 140 -63.09 56.02 -18.70
N THR A 141 -62.46 57.03 -18.12
CA THR A 141 -62.51 57.30 -16.67
C THR A 141 -63.69 58.21 -16.33
N ASN A 142 -64.89 57.65 -16.23
CA ASN A 142 -66.00 58.34 -15.57
C ASN A 142 -66.04 57.92 -14.09
N VAL A 143 -65.23 58.56 -13.26
CA VAL A 143 -65.46 58.56 -11.80
C VAL A 143 -66.28 59.82 -11.50
N ALA A 144 -67.59 59.65 -11.37
CA ALA A 144 -68.43 60.71 -10.81
C ALA A 144 -68.14 60.77 -9.31
N VAL A 145 -67.41 61.80 -8.87
CA VAL A 145 -67.35 62.19 -7.46
C VAL A 145 -68.70 62.84 -7.16
N ILE A 146 -69.54 62.16 -6.39
CA ILE A 146 -70.76 62.74 -5.85
C ILE A 146 -70.39 63.23 -4.45
N GLU A 147 -70.23 64.54 -4.29
CA GLU A 147 -70.06 65.18 -2.98
C GLU A 147 -71.38 65.10 -2.19
N GLU A 148 -71.27 64.67 -0.93
CA GLU A 148 -72.36 64.68 0.05
C GLU A 148 -72.76 66.12 0.41
N GLN A 149 -74.07 66.40 0.43
CA GLN A 149 -74.70 67.47 1.21
C GLN A 149 -75.83 66.90 2.04
#